data_AF-A0A0K6IUA3-F1
#
_entry.id   AF-A0A0K6IUA3-F1
#
_cell.length_a   1.000
_cell.length_b   1.000
_cell.length_c   1.000
_cell.angle_alpha   90.00
_cell.angle_beta   90.00
_cell.angle_gamma   90.00
#
_symmetry.space_group_name_H-M   'P 1'
#
loop_
_entity.id
_entity.type
_entity.pdbx_description
1 polymer ?
#
loop_
_entity_poly.entity_id
_entity_poly.type
_entity_poly.pdbx_seq_one_letter_code
_entity_poly.pdbx_strand_id
1 'polypeptide(L)'
;MAKKRTPMNKIKEVLRLKFDCGLSYRSIASCLNISLATVSELIARFKQSQIDWPLPEGCCDADLTQALYHSKQASREKVMPDFSHYVVELRRKGMTKMLLWQEYYEQYQEHAYAYTQFCEHFNRWLKAQKRSLRQLHIAGDKLFIDYCGPRLQVVNPECVVRSLKPIVMSQD
;
A
#
# COMPACT_ATOMS: atom_id res chain seq x y z
N MET A 1 15.65 -5.55 0.49
CA MET A 1 15.98 -5.99 -0.87
C MET A 1 15.22 -7.28 -1.16
N ALA A 2 14.66 -7.45 -2.35
CA ALA A 2 13.98 -8.71 -2.72
C ALA A 2 14.99 -9.87 -2.76
N LYS A 3 14.66 -11.00 -2.13
CA LYS A 3 15.48 -12.22 -2.17
C LYS A 3 15.61 -12.68 -3.62
N LYS A 4 16.84 -12.73 -4.16
CA LYS A 4 17.09 -13.25 -5.51
C LYS A 4 16.63 -14.71 -5.59
N ARG A 5 15.89 -15.05 -6.64
CA ARG A 5 15.35 -16.40 -6.84
C ARG A 5 16.49 -17.38 -7.19
N THR A 6 16.35 -18.62 -6.73
CA THR A 6 17.27 -19.71 -7.08
C THR A 6 17.13 -20.03 -8.57
N PRO A 7 18.23 -20.15 -9.34
CA PRO A 7 18.15 -20.47 -10.77
C PRO A 7 17.58 -21.87 -10.99
N MET A 8 16.83 -22.06 -12.07
CA MET A 8 16.08 -23.30 -12.33
C MET A 8 16.96 -24.54 -12.40
N ASN A 9 18.14 -24.43 -13.03
CA ASN A 9 19.10 -25.54 -13.11
C ASN A 9 19.47 -26.07 -11.72
N LYS A 10 19.65 -25.18 -10.73
CA LYS A 10 19.94 -25.60 -9.36
C LYS A 10 18.74 -26.22 -8.66
N ILE A 11 17.51 -25.80 -8.98
CA ILE A 11 16.28 -26.39 -8.42
C ILE A 11 16.14 -27.84 -8.89
N LYS A 12 16.28 -28.09 -10.20
CA LYS A 12 16.25 -29.46 -10.75
C LYS A 12 17.33 -30.35 -10.15
N GLU A 13 18.54 -29.82 -10.00
CA GLU A 13 19.64 -30.55 -9.35
C GLU A 13 19.37 -30.83 -7.86
N VAL A 14 18.74 -29.93 -7.11
CA VAL A 14 18.31 -30.20 -5.73
C VAL A 14 17.35 -31.39 -5.69
N LEU A 15 16.38 -31.44 -6.61
CA LEU A 15 15.41 -32.54 -6.70
C LEU A 15 16.10 -33.86 -7.08
N ARG A 16 16.94 -33.85 -8.13
CA ARG A 16 17.73 -35.01 -8.56
C ARG A 16 18.59 -35.57 -7.42
N LEU A 17 19.39 -34.71 -6.78
CA LEU A 17 20.28 -35.13 -5.68
C LEU A 17 19.50 -35.64 -4.47
N LYS A 18 18.27 -35.16 -4.26
CA LYS A 18 17.46 -35.60 -3.12
C LYS A 18 16.75 -36.93 -3.39
N PHE A 19 16.12 -37.08 -4.55
CA PHE A 19 15.23 -38.20 -4.86
C PHE A 19 15.95 -39.34 -5.58
N ASP A 20 16.88 -39.06 -6.50
CA ASP A 20 17.65 -40.10 -7.19
C ASP A 20 18.87 -40.54 -6.38
N CYS A 21 19.62 -39.58 -5.83
CA CYS A 21 20.87 -39.87 -5.12
C CYS A 21 20.70 -40.04 -3.59
N GLY A 22 19.52 -39.77 -3.05
CA GLY A 22 19.22 -39.96 -1.61
C GLY A 22 20.02 -39.07 -0.65
N LEU A 23 20.63 -37.98 -1.13
CA LEU A 23 21.57 -37.19 -0.32
C LEU A 23 20.90 -36.42 0.83
N SER A 24 21.71 -36.11 1.86
CA SER A 24 21.31 -35.24 2.96
C SER A 24 21.19 -33.79 2.50
N TYR A 25 20.35 -32.99 3.18
CA TYR A 25 20.20 -31.57 2.84
C TYR A 25 21.53 -30.79 2.96
N ARG A 26 22.39 -31.18 3.90
CA ARG A 26 23.72 -30.57 4.10
C ARG A 26 24.67 -30.91 2.95
N SER A 27 24.64 -32.14 2.46
CA SER A 27 25.42 -32.57 1.30
C SER A 27 24.98 -31.81 0.04
N ILE A 28 23.68 -31.71 -0.20
CA ILE A 28 23.11 -30.97 -1.34
C ILE A 28 23.50 -29.49 -1.30
N ALA A 29 23.39 -28.86 -0.13
CA ALA A 29 23.78 -27.47 0.09
C ALA A 29 25.25 -27.21 -0.28
N SER A 30 26.13 -28.13 0.13
CA SER A 30 27.57 -28.09 -0.19
C SER A 30 27.81 -28.25 -1.70
N CYS A 31 27.21 -29.27 -2.34
CA CYS A 31 27.40 -29.56 -3.76
C CYS A 31 26.96 -28.42 -4.69
N LEU A 32 25.84 -27.76 -4.37
CA LEU A 32 25.25 -26.73 -5.24
C LEU A 32 25.60 -25.30 -4.81
N ASN A 33 26.39 -25.15 -3.74
CA ASN A 33 26.72 -23.87 -3.11
C ASN A 33 25.46 -23.01 -2.89
N ILE A 34 24.49 -23.57 -2.15
CA ILE A 34 23.24 -22.92 -1.74
C ILE A 34 23.06 -23.12 -0.23
N SER A 35 22.47 -22.14 0.46
CA SER A 35 22.17 -22.28 1.89
C SER A 35 21.26 -23.49 2.20
N LEU A 36 21.53 -24.17 3.32
CA LEU A 36 20.72 -25.28 3.83
C LEU A 36 19.24 -24.91 3.96
N ALA A 37 18.95 -23.69 4.40
CA ALA A 37 17.59 -23.17 4.53
C ALA A 37 16.86 -23.14 3.18
N THR A 38 17.55 -22.77 2.09
CA THR A 38 16.95 -22.73 0.76
C THR A 38 16.70 -24.15 0.23
N VAL A 39 17.60 -25.10 0.49
CA VAL A 39 17.37 -26.52 0.13
C VAL A 39 16.14 -27.07 0.87
N SER A 40 16.04 -26.81 2.17
CA SER A 40 14.90 -27.22 2.99
C SER A 40 13.59 -26.60 2.49
N GLU A 41 13.59 -25.28 2.21
CA GLU A 41 12.45 -24.53 1.68
C GLU A 41 11.99 -25.07 0.32
N LEU A 42 12.93 -25.39 -0.58
CA LEU A 42 12.63 -25.96 -1.91
C LEU A 42 11.99 -27.35 -1.81
N ILE A 43 12.56 -28.24 -1.00
CA ILE A 43 12.03 -29.61 -0.85
C ILE A 43 10.67 -29.58 -0.14
N ALA A 44 10.49 -28.71 0.85
CA ALA A 44 9.20 -28.51 1.50
C ALA A 44 8.13 -28.03 0.51
N ARG A 45 8.45 -27.06 -0.35
CA ARG A 45 7.55 -26.58 -1.40
C ARG A 45 7.24 -27.64 -2.45
N PHE A 46 8.24 -28.43 -2.83
CA PHE A 46 8.03 -29.53 -3.77
C PHE A 46 7.09 -30.59 -3.20
N LYS A 47 7.25 -30.98 -1.93
CA LYS A 47 6.33 -31.90 -1.25
C LYS A 47 4.90 -31.36 -1.10
N GLN A 48 4.73 -30.04 -1.06
CA GLN A 48 3.43 -29.38 -1.04
C GLN A 48 2.84 -29.19 -2.44
N SER A 49 3.66 -29.29 -3.49
CA SER A 49 3.21 -29.25 -4.86
C SER A 49 2.62 -30.59 -5.26
N GLN A 50 1.68 -30.59 -6.20
CA GLN A 50 1.07 -31.80 -6.76
C GLN A 50 1.91 -32.41 -7.88
N ILE A 51 3.22 -32.15 -7.88
CA ILE A 51 4.15 -32.67 -8.89
C ILE A 51 4.95 -33.81 -8.26
N ASP A 52 4.88 -34.97 -8.87
CA ASP A 52 5.66 -36.13 -8.46
C ASP A 52 7.08 -36.12 -9.05
N TRP A 53 7.98 -36.85 -8.40
CA TRP A 53 9.29 -37.18 -8.93
C TRP A 53 9.30 -38.66 -9.37
N PRO A 54 9.79 -39.02 -10.56
CA PRO A 54 10.42 -38.16 -11.57
C PRO A 54 9.44 -37.21 -12.25
N LEU A 55 9.95 -36.06 -12.71
CA LEU A 55 9.13 -35.05 -13.38
C LEU A 55 8.45 -35.66 -14.63
N PRO A 56 7.14 -35.42 -14.86
CA PRO A 56 6.43 -35.95 -16.03
C PRO A 56 7.06 -35.51 -17.35
N GLU A 57 7.01 -36.38 -18.37
CA GLU A 57 7.42 -36.04 -19.74
C GLU A 57 6.55 -34.90 -20.27
N GLY A 58 7.12 -33.69 -20.32
CA GLY A 58 6.42 -32.46 -20.71
C GLY A 58 6.40 -31.35 -19.66
N CYS A 59 6.90 -31.58 -18.44
CA CYS A 59 7.01 -30.53 -17.42
C CYS A 59 8.01 -29.45 -17.85
N CYS A 60 7.52 -28.24 -18.14
CA CYS A 60 8.37 -27.10 -18.47
C CYS A 60 8.97 -26.47 -17.20
N ASP A 61 10.13 -25.84 -17.33
CA ASP A 61 10.77 -25.04 -16.29
C ASP A 61 9.81 -23.98 -15.70
N ALA A 62 8.94 -23.43 -16.54
CA ALA A 62 7.91 -22.48 -16.13
C ALA A 62 6.89 -23.13 -15.18
N ASP A 63 6.40 -24.32 -15.51
CA ASP A 63 5.40 -25.05 -14.73
C ASP A 63 5.94 -25.44 -13.36
N LEU A 64 7.18 -25.94 -13.33
CA LEU A 64 7.88 -26.26 -12.08
C LEU A 64 8.08 -25.00 -11.22
N THR A 65 8.43 -23.86 -11.83
CA THR A 65 8.54 -22.59 -11.11
C THR A 65 7.20 -22.20 -10.50
N GLN A 66 6.12 -22.29 -11.28
CA GLN A 66 4.79 -21.88 -10.85
C GLN A 66 4.26 -22.76 -9.71
N ALA A 67 4.51 -24.06 -9.75
CA ALA A 67 4.13 -24.99 -8.70
C ALA A 67 4.93 -24.80 -7.40
N LEU A 68 6.23 -24.53 -7.50
CA LEU A 68 7.08 -24.30 -6.32
C LEU A 68 6.88 -22.90 -5.71
N TYR A 69 6.70 -21.90 -6.57
CA TYR A 69 6.49 -20.52 -6.21
C TYR A 69 5.09 -20.15 -6.66
N HIS A 70 4.08 -20.68 -5.96
CA HIS A 70 2.72 -20.19 -6.08
C HIS A 70 2.79 -18.66 -6.01
N SER A 71 2.39 -17.98 -7.08
CA SER A 71 2.13 -16.55 -6.95
C SER A 71 1.13 -16.47 -5.81
N LYS A 72 1.41 -15.68 -4.78
CA LYS A 72 0.33 -15.19 -3.94
C LYS A 72 -0.62 -14.53 -4.92
N GLN A 73 -1.65 -15.25 -5.36
CA GLN A 73 -2.76 -14.62 -6.03
C GLN A 73 -3.14 -13.52 -5.06
N ALA A 74 -3.06 -12.28 -5.51
CA ALA A 74 -3.58 -11.16 -4.76
C ALA A 74 -5.11 -11.35 -4.78
N SER A 75 -5.59 -12.36 -4.04
CA SER A 75 -6.99 -12.71 -3.95
C SER A 75 -7.63 -11.70 -3.03
N ARG A 76 -8.01 -10.59 -3.66
CA ARG A 76 -9.19 -9.79 -3.39
C ARG A 76 -9.09 -8.61 -4.34
N GLU A 77 -9.95 -8.59 -5.35
CA GLU A 77 -10.25 -7.39 -6.11
C GLU A 77 -10.78 -6.37 -5.11
N LYS A 78 -9.87 -5.53 -4.60
CA LYS A 78 -10.20 -4.42 -3.72
C LYS A 78 -10.75 -3.29 -4.59
N VAL A 79 -11.83 -2.66 -4.14
CA VAL A 79 -12.45 -1.57 -4.90
C VAL A 79 -11.64 -0.29 -4.67
N MET A 80 -11.30 0.44 -5.73
CA MET A 80 -10.64 1.74 -5.56
C MET A 80 -11.69 2.81 -5.21
N PRO A 81 -11.52 3.58 -4.11
CA PRO A 81 -12.45 4.66 -3.79
C PRO A 81 -12.34 5.82 -4.79
N ASP A 82 -13.45 6.54 -5.01
CA ASP A 82 -13.43 7.79 -5.77
C ASP A 82 -12.88 8.95 -4.93
N PHE A 83 -11.57 9.14 -5.02
CA PHE A 83 -10.88 10.21 -4.29
C PHE A 83 -11.24 11.61 -4.78
N SER A 84 -11.79 11.77 -5.99
CA SER A 84 -12.19 13.07 -6.51
C SER A 84 -13.37 13.63 -5.71
N HIS A 85 -14.38 12.78 -5.47
CA HIS A 85 -15.52 13.07 -4.61
C HIS A 85 -15.08 13.34 -3.16
N TYR A 86 -14.18 12.51 -2.61
CA TYR A 86 -13.73 12.66 -1.23
C TYR A 86 -12.98 13.96 -0.94
N VAL A 87 -12.25 14.53 -1.91
CA VAL A 87 -11.66 15.86 -1.73
C VAL A 87 -12.72 16.95 -1.56
N VAL A 88 -13.85 16.83 -2.24
CA VAL A 88 -14.97 17.79 -2.11
C VAL A 88 -15.61 17.63 -0.73
N GLU A 89 -15.89 16.40 -0.32
CA GLU A 89 -16.48 16.11 1.00
C GLU A 89 -15.57 16.55 2.15
N LEU A 90 -14.25 16.34 2.06
CA LEU A 90 -13.30 16.78 3.09
C LEU A 90 -13.25 18.31 3.31
N ARG A 91 -13.78 19.12 2.39
CA ARG A 91 -13.88 20.59 2.60
C ARG A 91 -15.07 20.98 3.47
N ARG A 92 -16.03 20.07 3.68
CA ARG A 92 -17.19 20.33 4.53
C ARG A 92 -16.78 20.27 6.00
N LYS A 93 -17.40 21.11 6.82
CA LYS A 93 -17.10 21.21 8.25
C LYS A 93 -17.38 19.87 8.94
N GLY A 94 -16.40 19.36 9.69
CA GLY A 94 -16.52 18.12 10.46
C GLY A 94 -16.20 16.84 9.68
N MET A 95 -15.95 16.91 8.37
CA MET A 95 -15.58 15.73 7.58
C MET A 95 -14.11 15.34 7.84
N THR A 96 -13.87 14.03 8.00
CA THR A 96 -12.53 13.48 8.24
C THR A 96 -12.27 12.29 7.32
N LYS A 97 -10.99 11.98 7.07
CA LYS A 97 -10.60 10.78 6.30
C LYS A 97 -11.10 9.49 6.95
N MET A 98 -11.18 9.46 8.28
CA MET A 98 -11.70 8.31 9.02
C MET A 98 -13.19 8.11 8.72
N LEU A 99 -13.99 9.17 8.76
CA LEU A 99 -15.42 9.09 8.47
C LEU A 99 -15.68 8.61 7.03
N LEU A 100 -14.99 9.18 6.04
CA LEU A 100 -15.11 8.76 4.65
C LEU A 100 -14.64 7.31 4.43
N TRP A 101 -13.62 6.87 5.18
CA TRP A 101 -13.19 5.47 5.14
C TRP A 101 -14.23 4.53 5.77
N GLN A 102 -14.91 4.95 6.85
CA GLN A 102 -15.98 4.16 7.47
C GLN A 102 -17.14 3.96 6.50
N GLU A 103 -17.60 5.03 5.83
CA GLU A 103 -18.65 4.96 4.80
C GLU A 103 -18.23 4.04 3.63
N TYR A 104 -16.98 4.20 3.17
CA TYR A 104 -16.40 3.33 2.15
C TYR A 104 -16.33 1.86 2.59
N TYR A 105 -15.94 1.60 3.85
CA TYR A 105 -15.85 0.26 4.40
C TYR A 105 -17.23 -0.38 4.56
N GLU A 106 -18.23 0.39 4.98
CA GLU A 106 -19.61 -0.07 5.10
C GLU A 106 -20.17 -0.47 3.72
N GLN A 107 -19.82 0.27 2.66
CA GLN A 107 -20.27 -0.02 1.30
C GLN A 107 -19.61 -1.27 0.69
N TYR A 108 -18.30 -1.47 0.87
CA TYR A 108 -17.54 -2.51 0.15
C TYR A 108 -17.02 -3.67 1.01
N GLN A 109 -17.09 -3.56 2.34
CA GLN A 109 -16.79 -4.62 3.32
C GLN A 109 -15.48 -5.37 3.03
N GLU A 110 -15.56 -6.66 2.66
CA GLU A 110 -14.38 -7.49 2.37
C GLU A 110 -13.55 -6.99 1.19
N HIS A 111 -14.17 -6.23 0.28
CA HIS A 111 -13.52 -5.59 -0.86
C HIS A 111 -12.96 -4.20 -0.51
N ALA A 112 -13.22 -3.70 0.70
CA ALA A 112 -12.68 -2.43 1.14
C ALA A 112 -11.19 -2.53 1.50
N TYR A 113 -10.43 -1.48 1.20
CA TYR A 113 -9.08 -1.30 1.71
C TYR A 113 -9.12 -1.01 3.21
N ALA A 114 -8.13 -1.52 3.95
CA ALA A 114 -7.93 -1.12 5.34
C ALA A 114 -7.55 0.36 5.42
N TYR A 115 -7.83 1.02 6.55
CA TYR A 115 -7.65 2.46 6.72
C TYR A 115 -6.26 2.98 6.31
N THR A 116 -5.20 2.26 6.69
CA THR A 116 -3.82 2.63 6.33
C THR A 116 -3.59 2.63 4.82
N GLN A 117 -4.07 1.59 4.13
CA GLN A 117 -3.96 1.47 2.67
C GLN A 117 -4.81 2.54 1.97
N PHE A 118 -6.02 2.78 2.47
CA PHE A 118 -6.88 3.86 1.99
C PHE A 118 -6.17 5.22 2.04
N CYS A 119 -5.55 5.55 3.18
CA CYS A 119 -4.81 6.79 3.33
C CYS A 119 -3.61 6.88 2.39
N GLU A 120 -2.90 5.78 2.18
CA GLU A 120 -1.78 5.71 1.24
C GLU A 120 -2.25 5.97 -0.20
N HIS A 121 -3.30 5.28 -0.65
CA HIS A 121 -3.89 5.46 -1.97
C HIS A 121 -4.39 6.91 -2.17
N PHE A 122 -5.08 7.47 -1.18
CA PHE A 122 -5.53 8.86 -1.20
C PHE A 122 -4.36 9.84 -1.34
N ASN A 123 -3.31 9.69 -0.53
CA ASN A 123 -2.15 10.58 -0.57
C ASN A 123 -1.37 10.44 -1.89
N ARG A 124 -1.25 9.22 -2.42
CA ARG A 124 -0.63 8.97 -3.73
C ARG A 124 -1.41 9.64 -4.85
N TRP A 125 -2.73 9.47 -4.85
CA TRP A 125 -3.62 10.13 -5.79
C TRP A 125 -3.53 11.66 -5.67
N LEU A 126 -3.47 12.20 -4.46
CA LEU A 126 -3.36 13.64 -4.20
C LEU A 126 -2.06 14.22 -4.78
N LYS A 127 -0.93 13.52 -4.63
CA LYS A 127 0.37 13.92 -5.21
C LYS A 127 0.36 13.90 -6.74
N ALA A 128 -0.41 13.00 -7.35
CA ALA A 128 -0.55 12.93 -8.81
C ALA A 128 -1.38 14.10 -9.37
N GLN A 129 -2.16 14.80 -8.54
CA GLN A 129 -2.89 15.98 -8.97
C GLN A 129 -1.91 17.14 -9.20
N LYS A 130 -1.72 17.55 -10.46
CA LYS A 130 -0.91 18.71 -10.84
C LYS A 130 -1.51 20.00 -10.25
N ARG A 131 -1.09 20.37 -9.04
CA ARG A 131 -1.43 21.67 -8.44
C ARG A 131 -0.19 22.54 -8.37
N SER A 132 0.20 23.08 -9.51
CA SER A 132 1.09 24.24 -9.54
C SER A 132 0.24 25.46 -9.88
N LEU A 133 -0.26 26.15 -8.85
CA LEU A 133 -0.62 27.56 -9.01
C LEU A 133 0.61 28.34 -8.54
N ARG A 134 1.51 28.69 -9.47
CA ARG A 134 2.59 29.62 -9.14
C ARG A 134 1.95 30.99 -8.97
N GLN A 135 1.67 31.37 -7.73
CA GLN A 135 1.19 32.71 -7.43
C GLN A 135 2.41 33.64 -7.37
N LEU A 136 2.46 34.62 -8.28
CA LEU A 136 3.36 35.75 -8.16
C LEU A 136 2.77 36.70 -7.13
N HIS A 137 3.49 36.92 -6.03
CA HIS A 137 3.15 37.89 -5.00
C HIS A 137 4.04 39.11 -5.18
N ILE A 138 3.44 40.22 -5.62
CA ILE A 138 4.08 41.53 -5.62
C ILE A 138 3.78 42.17 -4.25
N ALA A 139 4.79 42.71 -3.58
CA ALA A 139 4.62 43.35 -2.28
C ALA A 139 3.62 44.52 -2.41
N GLY A 140 2.60 44.55 -1.54
CA GLY A 140 1.56 45.59 -1.52
C GLY A 140 0.34 45.35 -2.40
N ASP A 141 0.33 44.35 -3.30
CA ASP A 141 -0.80 44.09 -4.21
C ASP A 141 -1.99 43.37 -3.54
N LYS A 142 -1.74 42.59 -2.48
CA LYS A 142 -2.77 41.80 -1.78
C LYS A 142 -2.55 41.81 -0.28
N LEU A 143 -3.65 41.95 0.46
CA LEU A 143 -3.70 41.80 1.92
C LEU A 143 -4.60 40.61 2.25
N PHE A 144 -4.10 39.67 3.05
CA PHE A 144 -4.88 38.57 3.59
C PHE A 144 -5.32 38.93 5.02
N ILE A 145 -6.64 38.87 5.25
CA ILE A 145 -7.23 39.08 6.57
C ILE A 145 -7.72 37.72 7.05
N ASP A 146 -7.05 37.15 8.05
CA ASP A 146 -7.52 35.91 8.68
C ASP A 146 -8.43 36.22 9.88
N TYR A 147 -9.50 35.46 9.99
CA TYR A 147 -10.45 35.56 11.08
C TYR A 147 -10.38 34.31 11.93
N CYS A 148 -10.00 34.48 13.20
CA CYS A 148 -9.93 33.35 14.13
C CYS A 148 -11.34 32.85 14.48
N GLY A 149 -11.64 31.60 14.07
CA GLY A 149 -12.60 30.70 14.73
C GLY A 149 -14.02 31.25 15.03
N PRO A 150 -14.72 30.62 16.00
CA PRO A 150 -16.05 31.05 16.42
C PRO A 150 -16.06 32.49 16.93
N ARG A 151 -17.13 33.24 16.60
CA ARG A 151 -17.22 34.66 16.95
C ARG A 151 -17.33 34.85 18.45
N LEU A 152 -16.58 35.81 18.99
CA LEU A 152 -16.72 36.27 20.37
C LEU A 152 -17.91 37.24 20.48
N GLN A 153 -18.67 37.14 21.57
CA GLN A 153 -19.70 38.11 21.89
C GLN A 153 -19.06 39.25 22.69
N VAL A 154 -19.16 40.47 22.19
CA VAL A 154 -18.66 41.66 22.88
C VAL A 154 -19.86 42.51 23.28
N VAL A 155 -19.94 42.85 24.57
CA VAL A 155 -21.00 43.69 25.12
C VAL A 155 -20.47 45.12 25.21
N ASN A 156 -21.10 46.05 24.49
CA ASN A 156 -20.84 47.47 24.65
C ASN A 156 -21.81 48.06 25.72
N PRO A 157 -21.31 48.73 26.76
CA PRO A 157 -22.14 49.29 27.84
C PRO A 157 -23.14 50.36 27.40
N GLU A 158 -22.96 51.00 26.23
CA GLU A 158 -23.90 52.04 25.74
C GLU A 158 -24.92 51.53 24.72
N CYS A 159 -24.71 50.37 24.07
CA CYS A 159 -25.65 49.81 23.09
C CYS A 159 -25.33 48.34 22.77
N VAL A 160 -26.28 47.44 23.06
CA VAL A 160 -26.54 46.07 22.52
C VAL A 160 -25.32 45.19 22.16
N VAL A 161 -25.34 43.94 22.65
CA VAL A 161 -24.35 42.90 22.34
C VAL A 161 -24.07 42.80 20.82
N ARG A 162 -22.82 43.03 20.41
CA ARG A 162 -22.37 42.86 19.03
C ARG A 162 -21.39 41.69 18.95
N SER A 163 -21.61 40.79 18.00
CA SER A 163 -20.67 39.72 17.70
C SER A 163 -19.57 40.26 16.78
N LEU A 164 -18.34 40.34 17.30
CA LEU A 164 -17.18 40.83 16.55
C LEU A 164 -16.32 39.67 16.07
N LYS A 165 -15.72 39.81 14.89
CA LYS A 165 -14.66 38.92 14.42
C LYS A 165 -13.31 39.53 14.82
N PRO A 166 -12.48 38.86 15.63
CA PRO A 166 -11.11 39.31 15.85
C PRO A 166 -10.34 39.19 14.53
N ILE A 167 -9.65 40.27 14.15
CA ILE A 167 -8.76 40.32 12.98
C ILE A 167 -7.35 40.07 13.48
N VAL A 168 -6.67 39.08 12.90
CA VAL A 168 -5.22 38.92 13.05
C VAL A 168 -4.60 39.33 11.73
N MET A 169 -3.80 40.38 11.75
CA MET A 169 -3.03 40.84 10.59
C MET A 169 -1.78 39.98 10.50
N SER A 170 -1.65 39.15 9.45
CA SER A 170 -0.39 38.46 9.15
C SER A 170 0.29 39.20 8.00
N GLN A 171 1.52 39.62 8.22
CA GLN A 171 2.41 40.09 7.16
C GLN A 171 3.22 38.89 6.67
N ASP A 172 3.23 38.67 5.35
CA ASP A 172 4.22 37.82 4.67
C ASP A 172 5.44 38.67 4.28
#